data_AF-A0A8S3Q542-F1
#
_entry.id   AF-A0A8S3Q542-F1
#
_cell.length_a   1.000
_cell.length_b   1.000
_cell.length_c   1.000
_cell.angle_alpha   90.00
_cell.angle_beta   90.00
_cell.angle_gamma   90.00
#
_symmetry.space_group_name_H-M   'P 1'
#
loop_
_entity.id
_entity.type
_entity.pdbx_description
1 polymer ?
#
loop_
_entity_poly.entity_id
_entity_poly.type
_entity_poly.pdbx_seq_one_letter_code
_entity_poly.pdbx_strand_id
1 'polypeptide(L)'
;MKRIKYSELMKHIKYSELMKHIKYSELMKHIKYSELMKTSMMYMTQTFIAFLMRPRYLQQVLEVATKWTDQSSKIYRLSVLQQQSSTEDIDKPSKQLVHIQHRMLDVLSHSLSSLKKFTPDLCEILHEQNMDYSEFDPFLALAFSGPSPDQDSIPSFGTLTSCIRDVCVKLLMKQEVRSPHKNSNSEEGSPEIIPKNLIHYVMENALYIVMSQATRYLRDPHLPSSEKQLLKRELGTEMNYFLMELQRYLRRGTPSSPSAAKSPRPALSTTTPMLGRSLSQSSFASTPETEFFKFVQEFVIQVLK
;
A
#
# COMPACT_ATOMS: atom_id res chain seq x y z
N MET A 1 39.65 14.98 -54.49
CA MET A 1 38.84 13.92 -53.84
C MET A 1 39.79 12.95 -53.14
N LYS A 2 39.91 12.97 -51.80
CA LYS A 2 40.82 12.05 -51.07
C LYS A 2 40.22 10.64 -51.10
N ARG A 3 40.91 9.67 -51.73
CA ARG A 3 40.54 8.25 -51.66
C ARG A 3 40.83 7.75 -50.25
N ILE A 4 39.78 7.55 -49.45
CA ILE A 4 39.89 6.81 -48.19
C ILE A 4 40.32 5.39 -48.55
N LYS A 5 41.40 4.88 -47.94
CA LYS A 5 41.85 3.51 -48.19
C LYS A 5 40.79 2.55 -47.63
N TYR A 6 40.43 1.54 -48.40
CA TYR A 6 39.44 0.53 -48.00
C TYR A 6 39.70 -0.05 -46.60
N SER A 7 40.98 -0.18 -46.22
CA SER A 7 41.42 -0.60 -44.88
C SER A 7 41.01 0.34 -43.74
N GLU A 8 40.99 1.66 -43.96
CA GLU A 8 40.55 2.63 -42.96
C GLU A 8 39.03 2.63 -42.81
N LEU A 9 38.31 2.51 -43.93
CA LEU A 9 36.85 2.39 -43.94
C LEU A 9 36.41 1.12 -43.17
N MET A 10 37.07 -0.01 -43.40
CA MET A 10 36.77 -1.26 -42.69
C MET A 10 37.10 -1.18 -41.19
N LYS A 11 38.13 -0.44 -40.78
CA LYS A 11 38.41 -0.19 -39.35
C LYS A 11 37.31 0.64 -38.70
N HIS A 12 36.84 1.68 -39.39
CA HIS A 12 35.77 2.55 -38.88
C HIS A 12 34.43 1.81 -38.75
N ILE A 13 34.09 0.95 -39.72
CA ILE A 13 32.90 0.10 -39.67
C ILE A 13 32.97 -0.85 -38.46
N LYS A 14 34.07 -1.59 -38.30
CA LYS A 14 34.26 -2.51 -37.16
C LYS A 14 34.20 -1.79 -35.81
N TYR A 15 34.80 -0.61 -35.70
CA TYR A 15 34.75 0.18 -34.47
C TYR A 15 33.32 0.66 -34.16
N SER A 16 32.58 1.10 -35.19
CA SER A 16 31.17 1.49 -35.04
C SER A 16 30.30 0.32 -34.58
N GLU A 17 30.49 -0.88 -35.14
CA GLU A 17 29.79 -2.10 -34.72
C GLU A 17 30.13 -2.50 -33.29
N LEU A 18 31.40 -2.47 -32.90
CA LEU A 18 31.84 -2.77 -31.53
C LEU A 18 31.23 -1.80 -30.52
N MET A 19 31.21 -0.49 -30.82
CA MET A 19 30.60 0.51 -29.97
C MET A 19 29.08 0.32 -29.81
N LYS A 20 28.38 -0.14 -30.86
CA LYS A 20 26.97 -0.52 -30.76
C LYS A 20 26.77 -1.71 -29.82
N HIS A 21 27.60 -2.73 -29.94
CA HIS A 21 27.56 -3.91 -29.05
C HIS A 21 27.81 -3.57 -27.58
N ILE A 22 28.80 -2.70 -27.29
CA ILE A 22 29.09 -2.26 -25.91
C ILE A 22 27.90 -1.53 -25.32
N LYS A 23 27.34 -0.53 -26.03
CA LYS A 23 26.16 0.22 -25.56
C LYS A 23 24.95 -0.68 -25.33
N TYR A 24 24.71 -1.63 -26.24
CA TYR A 24 23.62 -2.60 -26.09
C TYR A 24 23.84 -3.50 -24.86
N SER A 25 25.07 -3.97 -24.63
CA SER A 25 25.40 -4.78 -23.45
C SER A 25 25.17 -4.01 -22.14
N GLU A 26 25.57 -2.74 -22.07
CA GLU A 26 25.34 -1.89 -20.91
C GLU A 26 23.85 -1.63 -20.68
N LEU A 27 23.10 -1.30 -21.72
CA LEU A 27 21.65 -1.12 -21.65
C LEU A 27 20.94 -2.39 -21.14
N MET A 28 21.31 -3.56 -21.67
CA MET A 28 20.74 -4.84 -21.23
C MET A 28 21.06 -5.14 -19.76
N LYS A 29 22.25 -4.77 -19.27
CA LYS A 29 22.58 -4.87 -17.84
C LYS A 29 21.65 -3.98 -17.01
N HIS A 30 21.49 -2.71 -17.41
CA HIS A 30 20.61 -1.77 -16.70
C HIS A 30 19.16 -2.26 -16.63
N ILE A 31 18.61 -2.75 -17.75
CA ILE A 31 17.26 -3.33 -17.79
C ILE A 31 17.16 -4.51 -16.82
N LYS A 32 18.13 -5.44 -16.84
CA LYS A 32 18.13 -6.60 -15.95
C LYS A 32 18.19 -6.22 -14.47
N TYR A 33 19.01 -5.22 -14.11
CA TYR A 33 19.10 -4.74 -12.73
C TYR A 33 17.80 -4.04 -12.28
N SER A 34 17.16 -3.29 -13.18
CA SER A 34 15.88 -2.64 -12.92
C SER A 34 14.79 -3.66 -12.59
N GLU A 35 14.65 -4.70 -13.41
CA GLU A 35 13.69 -5.78 -13.18
C GLU A 35 13.99 -6.55 -11.88
N LEU A 36 15.26 -6.89 -11.62
CA LEU A 36 15.64 -7.56 -10.38
C LEU A 36 15.31 -6.71 -9.14
N MET A 37 15.52 -5.40 -9.23
CA MET A 37 15.18 -4.47 -8.16
C MET A 37 13.67 -4.41 -7.95
N LYS A 38 12.87 -4.29 -9.02
CA LYS A 38 11.40 -4.34 -8.99
C LYS A 38 10.92 -5.60 -8.29
N THR A 39 11.44 -6.77 -8.70
CA THR A 39 11.11 -8.06 -8.08
C THR A 39 11.47 -8.10 -6.60
N SER A 40 12.67 -7.66 -6.23
CA SER A 40 13.09 -7.63 -4.83
C SER A 40 12.20 -6.74 -3.96
N MET A 41 11.81 -5.56 -4.48
CA MET A 41 10.89 -4.64 -3.80
C MET A 41 9.48 -5.24 -3.65
N MET A 42 9.01 -6.01 -4.63
CA MET A 42 7.73 -6.72 -4.56
C MET A 42 7.71 -7.75 -3.43
N TYR A 43 8.70 -8.64 -3.37
CA TYR A 43 8.78 -9.66 -2.33
C TYR A 43 8.97 -9.05 -0.94
N MET A 44 9.77 -7.99 -0.83
CA MET A 44 9.93 -7.24 0.42
C MET A 44 8.60 -6.61 0.87
N THR A 45 7.87 -5.99 -0.05
CA THR A 45 6.56 -5.38 0.21
C THR A 45 5.57 -6.43 0.74
N GLN A 46 5.45 -7.56 0.05
CA GLN A 46 4.61 -8.69 0.48
C GLN A 46 4.96 -9.14 1.90
N THR A 47 6.24 -9.42 2.15
CA THR A 47 6.74 -9.97 3.41
C THR A 47 6.53 -8.98 4.56
N PHE A 48 6.86 -7.71 4.35
CA PHE A 48 6.77 -6.70 5.41
C PHE A 48 5.33 -6.44 5.80
N ILE A 49 4.42 -6.36 4.83
CA ILE A 49 2.99 -6.21 5.12
C ILE A 49 2.48 -7.45 5.89
N ALA A 50 2.88 -8.67 5.50
CA ALA A 50 2.47 -9.89 6.20
C ALA A 50 2.85 -9.90 7.69
N PHE A 51 4.05 -9.43 8.02
CA PHE A 51 4.50 -9.29 9.41
C PHE A 51 3.81 -8.13 10.14
N LEU A 52 3.71 -6.96 9.51
CA LEU A 52 3.13 -5.75 10.12
C LEU A 52 1.65 -5.94 10.48
N MET A 53 0.91 -6.73 9.69
CA MET A 53 -0.48 -7.10 9.96
C MET A 53 -0.66 -8.04 11.16
N ARG A 54 0.42 -8.71 11.59
CA ARG A 54 0.39 -9.74 12.64
C ARG A 54 1.40 -9.38 13.75
N PRO A 55 1.14 -8.31 14.51
CA PRO A 55 2.09 -7.82 15.51
C PRO A 55 2.42 -8.87 16.58
N ARG A 56 1.45 -9.74 16.95
CA ARG A 56 1.67 -10.87 17.87
C ARG A 56 2.70 -11.86 17.35
N TYR A 57 2.55 -12.25 16.09
CA TYR A 57 3.48 -13.16 15.45
C TYR A 57 4.88 -12.53 15.33
N LEU A 58 4.96 -11.26 14.91
CA LEU A 58 6.22 -10.53 14.86
C LEU A 58 6.91 -10.45 16.22
N GLN A 59 6.16 -10.19 17.30
CA GLN A 59 6.71 -10.21 18.66
C GLN A 59 7.28 -11.58 19.03
N GLN A 60 6.56 -12.66 18.74
CA GLN A 60 7.02 -14.02 19.02
C GLN A 60 8.29 -14.36 18.23
N VAL A 61 8.37 -13.97 16.95
CA VAL A 61 9.57 -14.15 16.12
C VAL A 61 10.77 -13.43 16.74
N LEU A 62 10.57 -12.19 17.23
CA LEU A 62 11.63 -11.42 17.90
C LEU A 62 12.06 -12.06 19.23
N GLU A 63 11.13 -12.60 20.00
CA GLU A 63 11.43 -13.32 21.24
C GLU A 63 12.18 -14.63 21.00
N VAL A 64 11.86 -15.35 19.91
CA VAL A 64 12.61 -16.56 19.50
C VAL A 64 14.01 -16.20 19.00
N ALA A 65 14.14 -15.13 18.21
CA ALA A 65 15.42 -14.68 17.67
C ALA A 65 16.41 -14.25 18.76
N THR A 66 15.92 -13.67 19.86
CA THR A 66 16.75 -13.18 20.97
C THR A 66 17.20 -14.27 21.94
N LYS A 67 16.48 -15.39 22.04
CA LYS A 67 16.67 -16.38 23.12
C LYS A 67 17.48 -17.64 22.78
N TRP A 68 17.81 -17.93 21.51
CA TRP A 68 18.34 -19.27 21.14
C TRP A 68 19.53 -19.25 20.16
N THR A 69 20.52 -20.09 20.42
CA THR A 69 21.73 -20.34 19.59
C THR A 69 21.61 -21.58 18.69
N ASP A 70 20.66 -22.49 18.93
CA ASP A 70 20.51 -23.72 18.15
C ASP A 70 19.43 -23.58 17.04
N GLN A 71 19.72 -24.08 15.84
CA GLN A 71 19.03 -23.72 14.59
C GLN A 71 17.85 -24.65 14.27
N SER A 72 17.94 -25.92 14.67
CA SER A 72 16.98 -26.98 14.35
C SER A 72 15.66 -26.88 15.15
N SER A 73 15.75 -26.44 16.40
CA SER A 73 14.60 -26.23 17.31
C SER A 73 13.87 -24.90 17.08
N LYS A 74 14.49 -23.94 16.36
CA LYS A 74 13.85 -22.69 15.92
C LYS A 74 12.79 -22.93 14.84
N ILE A 75 13.12 -23.73 13.81
CA ILE A 75 12.25 -23.96 12.65
C ILE A 75 10.94 -24.63 13.08
N TYR A 76 11.02 -25.63 13.96
CA TYR A 76 9.86 -26.39 14.43
C TYR A 76 8.92 -25.57 15.34
N ARG A 77 9.45 -24.58 16.07
CA ARG A 77 8.62 -23.68 16.90
C ARG A 77 8.02 -22.53 16.10
N LEU A 78 8.73 -22.01 15.11
CA LEU A 78 8.22 -20.98 14.21
C LEU A 78 7.02 -21.51 13.41
N SER A 79 7.08 -22.75 12.91
CA SER A 79 5.97 -23.39 12.18
C SER A 79 4.71 -23.60 13.00
N VAL A 80 4.84 -23.97 14.29
CA VAL A 80 3.70 -24.13 15.20
C VAL A 80 3.08 -22.78 15.59
N LEU A 81 3.92 -21.76 15.82
CA LEU A 81 3.45 -20.40 16.16
C LEU A 81 2.76 -19.71 14.97
N GLN A 82 3.17 -20.01 13.74
CA GLN A 82 2.54 -19.50 12.51
C GLN A 82 1.09 -19.95 12.36
N GLN A 83 0.79 -21.23 12.61
CA GLN A 83 -0.55 -21.81 12.49
C GLN A 83 -1.56 -21.21 13.49
N GLN A 84 -1.08 -20.50 14.51
CA GLN A 84 -1.89 -19.86 15.55
C GLN A 84 -1.83 -18.33 15.48
N SER A 85 -1.23 -17.75 14.43
CA SER A 85 -1.02 -16.30 14.35
C SER A 85 -2.31 -15.53 14.07
N SER A 86 -2.93 -15.07 15.14
CA SER A 86 -4.06 -14.14 15.07
C SER A 86 -3.62 -12.78 14.52
N THR A 87 -4.49 -12.15 13.73
CA THR A 87 -4.38 -10.73 13.31
C THR A 87 -4.79 -9.76 14.43
N GLU A 88 -5.10 -10.29 15.62
CA GLU A 88 -5.41 -9.51 16.80
C GLU A 88 -4.22 -8.68 17.28
N ASP A 89 -4.58 -7.54 17.87
CA ASP A 89 -3.64 -6.58 18.39
C ASP A 89 -3.00 -7.02 19.72
N ILE A 90 -1.88 -6.37 20.03
CA ILE A 90 -1.20 -6.46 21.33
C ILE A 90 -1.52 -5.18 22.11
N ASP A 91 -2.10 -5.31 23.30
CA ASP A 91 -2.47 -4.17 24.16
C ASP A 91 -1.25 -3.38 24.64
N LYS A 92 -0.13 -4.07 24.89
CA LYS A 92 1.14 -3.48 25.35
C LYS A 92 2.31 -4.01 24.52
N PRO A 93 2.59 -3.42 23.35
CA PRO A 93 3.72 -3.83 22.53
C PRO A 93 5.05 -3.52 23.21
N SER A 94 6.05 -4.38 23.03
CA SER A 94 7.41 -4.14 23.52
C SER A 94 8.07 -2.98 22.75
N LYS A 95 9.04 -2.27 23.37
CA LYS A 95 9.79 -1.19 22.69
C LYS A 95 10.49 -1.69 21.42
N GLN A 96 11.08 -2.89 21.50
CA GLN A 96 11.72 -3.54 20.36
C GLN A 96 10.72 -3.82 19.23
N LEU A 97 9.50 -4.29 19.53
CA LEU A 97 8.48 -4.51 18.52
C LEU A 97 8.15 -3.22 17.78
N VAL A 98 7.91 -2.13 18.51
CA VAL A 98 7.54 -0.85 17.88
C VAL A 98 8.69 -0.28 17.06
N HIS A 99 9.93 -0.40 17.53
CA HIS A 99 11.12 -0.03 16.77
C HIS A 99 11.24 -0.81 15.44
N ILE A 100 11.03 -2.12 15.47
CA ILE A 100 11.06 -2.96 14.28
C ILE A 100 9.90 -2.62 13.34
N GLN A 101 8.68 -2.41 13.86
CA GLN A 101 7.54 -1.95 13.06
C GLN A 101 7.82 -0.62 12.36
N HIS A 102 8.43 0.33 13.06
CA HIS A 102 8.86 1.60 12.49
C HIS A 102 9.87 1.39 11.35
N ARG A 103 10.93 0.61 11.58
CA ARG A 103 11.96 0.33 10.56
C ARG A 103 11.38 -0.40 9.34
N MET A 104 10.47 -1.35 9.55
CA MET A 104 9.79 -2.06 8.46
C MET A 104 8.90 -1.10 7.64
N LEU A 105 8.15 -0.22 8.30
CA LEU A 105 7.35 0.81 7.60
C LEU A 105 8.22 1.82 6.84
N ASP A 106 9.34 2.22 7.40
CA ASP A 106 10.30 3.12 6.77
C ASP A 106 10.82 2.51 5.46
N VAL A 107 11.31 1.27 5.49
CA VAL A 107 11.78 0.56 4.29
C VAL A 107 10.62 0.26 3.31
N LEU A 108 9.44 -0.10 3.82
CA LEU A 108 8.25 -0.30 2.99
C LEU A 108 7.86 0.98 2.24
N SER A 109 8.01 2.14 2.88
CA SER A 109 7.68 3.43 2.26
C SER A 109 8.57 3.73 1.04
N HIS A 110 9.88 3.46 1.15
CA HIS A 110 10.82 3.61 0.05
C HIS A 110 10.55 2.60 -1.07
N SER A 111 10.17 1.37 -0.71
CA SER A 111 9.83 0.31 -1.65
C SER A 111 8.58 0.67 -2.46
N LEU A 112 7.50 1.10 -1.80
CA LEU A 112 6.27 1.52 -2.47
C LEU A 112 6.50 2.77 -3.33
N SER A 113 7.19 3.79 -2.81
CA SER A 113 7.54 5.00 -3.58
C SER A 113 8.35 4.68 -4.84
N SER A 114 9.24 3.69 -4.77
CA SER A 114 10.00 3.22 -5.92
C SER A 114 9.16 2.38 -6.88
N LEU A 115 8.26 1.52 -6.36
CA LEU A 115 7.33 0.72 -7.17
C LEU A 115 6.37 1.59 -7.99
N LYS A 116 6.07 2.82 -7.55
CA LYS A 116 5.30 3.79 -8.35
C LYS A 116 5.94 4.10 -9.71
N LYS A 117 7.26 3.92 -9.86
CA LYS A 117 7.94 4.14 -11.15
C LYS A 117 7.69 3.02 -12.16
N PHE A 118 7.13 1.90 -11.72
CA PHE A 118 6.83 0.72 -12.54
C PHE A 118 5.32 0.58 -12.82
N THR A 119 4.55 1.63 -12.57
CA THR A 119 3.12 1.73 -12.87
C THR A 119 2.88 3.05 -13.61
N PRO A 120 1.88 3.14 -14.49
CA PRO A 120 1.61 4.38 -15.20
C PRO A 120 1.17 5.48 -14.25
N ASP A 121 1.38 6.75 -14.64
CA ASP A 121 0.86 7.84 -13.83
C ASP A 121 -0.67 7.81 -13.77
N LEU A 122 -1.23 8.11 -12.59
CA LEU A 122 -2.66 8.04 -12.35
C LEU A 122 -3.46 9.04 -13.19
N CYS A 123 -2.98 10.28 -13.31
CA CYS A 123 -3.68 11.29 -14.07
C CYS A 123 -3.63 10.95 -15.56
N GLU A 124 -2.47 10.50 -16.03
CA GLU A 124 -2.27 10.08 -17.42
C GLU A 124 -3.18 8.89 -17.77
N ILE A 125 -3.16 7.80 -17.00
CA ILE A 125 -3.95 6.60 -17.33
C ILE A 125 -5.47 6.81 -17.20
N LEU A 126 -5.90 7.74 -16.34
CA LEU A 126 -7.32 8.08 -16.22
C LEU A 126 -7.79 8.97 -17.37
N HIS A 127 -6.95 9.91 -17.84
CA HIS A 127 -7.35 10.90 -18.83
C HIS A 127 -7.08 10.46 -20.28
N GLU A 128 -5.93 9.85 -20.55
CA GLU A 128 -5.48 9.57 -21.91
C GLU A 128 -6.14 8.30 -22.48
N GLN A 129 -6.86 8.46 -23.58
CA GLN A 129 -7.52 7.33 -24.26
C GLN A 129 -6.55 6.46 -25.06
N ASN A 130 -5.42 7.03 -25.49
CA ASN A 130 -4.46 6.39 -26.39
C ASN A 130 -3.13 6.06 -25.71
N MET A 131 -3.06 6.11 -24.38
CA MET A 131 -1.85 5.76 -23.64
C MET A 131 -1.48 4.32 -23.95
N ASP A 132 -0.23 4.09 -24.34
CA ASP A 132 0.29 2.73 -24.52
C ASP A 132 0.54 2.11 -23.16
N TYR A 133 -0.50 1.47 -22.62
CA TYR A 133 -0.38 0.79 -21.35
C TYR A 133 0.62 -0.38 -21.48
N SER A 134 0.82 -0.99 -22.64
CA SER A 134 1.64 -2.20 -22.78
C SER A 134 3.08 -2.08 -22.23
N GLU A 135 3.63 -0.86 -22.13
CA GLU A 135 4.92 -0.56 -21.48
C GLU A 135 4.99 -0.94 -19.99
N PHE A 136 3.87 -0.91 -19.28
CA PHE A 136 3.82 -1.15 -17.83
C PHE A 136 3.28 -2.54 -17.50
N ASP A 137 4.15 -3.53 -17.30
CA ASP A 137 3.70 -4.86 -16.90
C ASP A 137 2.94 -4.84 -15.55
N PRO A 138 1.75 -5.45 -15.47
CA PRO A 138 1.06 -5.63 -14.21
C PRO A 138 1.92 -6.40 -13.23
N PHE A 139 2.03 -5.89 -12.00
CA PHE A 139 2.87 -6.50 -10.97
C PHE A 139 2.13 -6.79 -9.67
N LEU A 140 0.84 -6.43 -9.59
CA LEU A 140 -0.06 -6.91 -8.55
C LEU A 140 -0.86 -8.09 -9.04
N ALA A 141 -0.82 -9.22 -8.32
CA ALA A 141 -1.72 -10.33 -8.61
C ALA A 141 -3.19 -9.95 -8.38
N LEU A 142 -4.10 -10.45 -9.23
CA LEU A 142 -5.56 -10.33 -9.12
C LEU A 142 -6.11 -11.24 -8.01
N ALA A 143 -5.69 -11.00 -6.77
CA ALA A 143 -6.16 -11.69 -5.59
C ALA A 143 -6.46 -10.68 -4.48
N PHE A 144 -7.45 -11.00 -3.64
CA PHE A 144 -7.94 -10.12 -2.57
C PHE A 144 -7.75 -10.70 -1.16
N SER A 145 -7.08 -11.85 -1.06
CA SER A 145 -6.63 -12.39 0.22
C SER A 145 -5.46 -11.58 0.77
N GLY A 146 -5.45 -11.35 2.09
CA GLY A 146 -4.31 -10.75 2.77
C GLY A 146 -3.04 -11.61 2.66
N PRO A 147 -1.85 -11.01 2.79
CA PRO A 147 -0.58 -11.67 2.59
C PRO A 147 -0.24 -12.61 3.75
N SER A 148 0.44 -13.72 3.46
CA SER A 148 0.97 -14.66 4.45
C SER A 148 2.50 -14.58 4.50
N PRO A 149 3.15 -14.70 5.68
CA PRO A 149 4.61 -14.65 5.78
C PRO A 149 5.32 -15.81 5.05
N ASP A 150 4.63 -16.93 4.81
CA ASP A 150 5.18 -18.11 4.12
C ASP A 150 4.94 -18.09 2.60
N GLN A 151 4.21 -17.08 2.12
CA GLN A 151 3.84 -16.99 0.73
C GLN A 151 4.94 -16.29 -0.06
N ASP A 152 5.77 -17.09 -0.75
CA ASP A 152 6.72 -16.62 -1.76
C ASP A 152 6.00 -16.20 -3.05
N SER A 153 5.17 -15.16 -2.96
CA SER A 153 4.52 -14.57 -4.12
C SER A 153 4.75 -13.07 -4.22
N ILE A 154 4.56 -12.55 -5.42
CA ILE A 154 4.39 -11.11 -5.64
C ILE A 154 3.18 -10.59 -4.84
N PRO A 155 3.15 -9.28 -4.52
CA PRO A 155 2.02 -8.67 -3.84
C PRO A 155 0.76 -8.76 -4.72
N SER A 156 -0.40 -8.84 -4.06
CA SER A 156 -1.71 -8.78 -4.70
C SER A 156 -2.43 -7.47 -4.36
N PHE A 157 -3.60 -7.24 -4.96
CA PHE A 157 -4.50 -6.18 -4.47
C PHE A 157 -4.83 -6.37 -2.99
N GLY A 158 -5.11 -7.60 -2.56
CA GLY A 158 -5.35 -7.96 -1.17
C GLY A 158 -4.16 -7.64 -0.24
N THR A 159 -2.93 -7.79 -0.73
CA THR A 159 -1.72 -7.37 0.00
C THR A 159 -1.76 -5.88 0.32
N LEU A 160 -1.97 -5.03 -0.69
CA LEU A 160 -1.94 -3.59 -0.50
C LEU A 160 -3.19 -3.06 0.23
N THR A 161 -4.39 -3.60 -0.02
CA THR A 161 -5.59 -3.21 0.74
C THR A 161 -5.47 -3.59 2.21
N SER A 162 -4.84 -4.73 2.51
CA SER A 162 -4.55 -5.11 3.90
C SER A 162 -3.47 -4.21 4.53
N CYS A 163 -2.47 -3.75 3.78
CA CYS A 163 -1.55 -2.72 4.29
C CYS A 163 -2.31 -1.44 4.68
N ILE A 164 -3.18 -0.96 3.80
CA ILE A 164 -3.96 0.27 4.04
C ILE A 164 -4.83 0.12 5.29
N ARG A 165 -5.62 -0.96 5.38
CA ARG A 165 -6.57 -1.20 6.47
C ARG A 165 -5.89 -1.71 7.74
N ASP A 166 -5.26 -2.88 7.65
CA ASP A 166 -4.80 -3.65 8.80
C ASP A 166 -3.47 -3.14 9.37
N VAL A 167 -2.71 -2.33 8.62
CA VAL A 167 -1.49 -1.68 9.12
C VAL A 167 -1.75 -0.19 9.34
N CYS A 168 -2.00 0.57 8.29
CA CYS A 168 -2.00 2.03 8.39
C CYS A 168 -3.19 2.57 9.21
N VAL A 169 -4.43 2.19 8.88
CA VAL A 169 -5.61 2.66 9.64
C VAL A 169 -5.57 2.17 11.09
N LYS A 170 -5.22 0.90 11.34
CA LYS A 170 -5.08 0.39 12.73
C LYS A 170 -4.05 1.16 13.54
N LEU A 171 -2.87 1.49 12.97
CA LEU A 171 -1.85 2.28 13.65
C LEU A 171 -2.33 3.69 13.98
N LEU A 172 -3.04 4.35 13.06
CA LEU A 172 -3.64 5.66 13.29
C LEU A 172 -4.67 5.61 14.44
N MET A 173 -5.57 4.63 14.43
CA MET A 173 -6.60 4.47 15.45
C MET A 173 -6.01 4.21 16.85
N LYS A 174 -4.92 3.44 16.95
CA LYS A 174 -4.25 3.16 18.25
C LYS A 174 -3.61 4.39 18.87
N GLN A 175 -3.12 5.33 18.06
CA GLN A 175 -2.47 6.52 18.57
C GLN A 175 -3.46 7.50 19.22
N GLU A 176 -4.73 7.51 18.82
CA GLU A 176 -5.75 8.42 19.39
C GLU A 176 -6.32 7.97 20.74
N VAL A 177 -6.28 6.66 21.06
CA VAL A 177 -6.77 6.15 22.36
C VAL A 177 -5.90 6.65 23.53
N ARG A 178 -4.69 7.18 23.27
CA ARG A 178 -3.87 7.88 24.27
C ARG A 178 -4.30 9.35 24.37
N SER A 179 -5.13 9.64 25.38
CA SER A 179 -5.61 10.98 25.73
C SER A 179 -4.50 12.05 25.82
N PRO A 180 -4.75 13.31 25.37
CA PRO A 180 -3.81 14.44 25.50
C PRO A 180 -3.52 14.90 26.93
N HIS A 181 -4.28 14.43 27.94
CA HIS A 181 -4.22 14.97 29.31
C HIS A 181 -3.08 14.42 30.18
N LYS A 182 -2.02 13.84 29.62
CA LYS A 182 -0.82 13.52 30.40
C LYS A 182 0.12 14.73 30.42
N ASN A 183 -0.10 15.58 31.41
CA ASN A 183 0.83 16.61 31.84
C ASN A 183 2.24 16.04 32.02
N SER A 184 3.20 16.86 31.57
CA SER A 184 4.62 16.83 31.87
C SER A 184 4.92 16.43 33.32
N ASN A 185 5.40 15.20 33.50
CA ASN A 185 6.44 14.80 34.45
C ASN A 185 6.45 13.26 34.54
N SER A 186 7.10 12.62 33.57
CA SER A 186 7.60 11.24 33.67
C SER A 186 8.81 11.13 32.76
N GLU A 187 9.96 11.58 33.24
CA GLU A 187 11.26 11.18 32.69
C GLU A 187 11.45 9.68 32.98
N GLU A 188 10.93 8.82 32.10
CA GLU A 188 11.48 7.51 31.76
C GLU A 188 10.57 6.80 30.74
N GLY A 189 11.01 6.79 29.48
CA GLY A 189 10.53 5.85 28.47
C GLY A 189 9.13 6.09 27.94
N SER A 190 8.88 7.24 27.29
CA SER A 190 7.77 7.30 26.34
C SER A 190 7.95 6.17 25.30
N PRO A 191 6.91 5.37 25.03
CA PRO A 191 6.97 4.38 23.98
C PRO A 191 7.23 5.10 22.66
N GLU A 192 8.22 4.65 21.91
CA GLU A 192 8.54 5.12 20.56
C GLU A 192 7.24 5.08 19.73
N ILE A 193 6.70 6.23 19.33
CA ILE A 193 5.46 6.31 18.55
C ILE A 193 5.85 6.40 17.08
N ILE A 194 5.26 5.55 16.25
CA ILE A 194 5.47 5.60 14.80
C ILE A 194 4.92 6.94 14.26
N PRO A 195 5.72 7.76 13.55
CA PRO A 195 5.27 9.07 13.08
C PRO A 195 4.04 8.97 12.15
N LYS A 196 3.01 9.82 12.38
CA LYS A 196 1.77 9.82 11.57
C LYS A 196 2.03 10.11 10.09
N ASN A 197 2.96 11.01 9.80
CA ASN A 197 3.36 11.36 8.43
C ASN A 197 3.93 10.14 7.67
N LEU A 198 4.69 9.27 8.34
CA LEU A 198 5.17 8.02 7.74
C LEU A 198 3.99 7.09 7.41
N ILE A 199 3.02 6.97 8.33
CA ILE A 199 1.83 6.13 8.12
C ILE A 199 0.99 6.62 6.94
N HIS A 200 0.73 7.93 6.88
CA HIS A 200 0.02 8.55 5.76
C HIS A 200 0.79 8.38 4.45
N TYR A 201 2.10 8.61 4.44
CA TYR A 201 2.92 8.43 3.25
C TYR A 201 2.88 6.98 2.72
N VAL A 202 2.99 5.97 3.59
CA VAL A 202 2.85 4.56 3.19
C VAL A 202 1.45 4.30 2.62
N MET A 203 0.41 4.80 3.29
CA MET A 203 -0.99 4.63 2.86
C MET A 203 -1.25 5.25 1.48
N GLU A 204 -0.77 6.48 1.24
CA GLU A 204 -0.91 7.18 -0.04
C GLU A 204 -0.19 6.46 -1.17
N ASN A 205 1.04 6.00 -0.96
CA ASN A 205 1.77 5.25 -1.97
C ASN A 205 1.10 3.90 -2.30
N ALA A 206 0.58 3.19 -1.28
CA ALA A 206 -0.16 1.95 -1.48
C ALA A 206 -1.45 2.20 -2.28
N LEU A 207 -2.24 3.21 -1.90
CA LEU A 207 -3.45 3.62 -2.62
C LEU A 207 -3.16 4.02 -4.07
N TYR A 208 -2.08 4.77 -4.30
CA TYR A 208 -1.67 5.17 -5.63
C TYR A 208 -1.41 3.95 -6.53
N ILE A 209 -0.59 3.00 -6.05
CA ILE A 209 -0.25 1.79 -6.80
C ILE A 209 -1.51 0.96 -7.08
N VAL A 210 -2.36 0.77 -6.07
CA VAL A 210 -3.65 0.05 -6.22
C VAL A 210 -4.50 0.67 -7.31
N MET A 211 -4.71 1.99 -7.27
CA MET A 211 -5.52 2.67 -8.28
C MET A 211 -4.89 2.59 -9.68
N SER A 212 -3.58 2.76 -9.79
CA SER A 212 -2.89 2.77 -11.08
C SER A 212 -2.89 1.39 -11.74
N GLN A 213 -2.53 0.36 -10.98
CA GLN A 213 -2.56 -1.03 -11.45
C GLN A 213 -4.00 -1.48 -11.76
N ALA A 214 -4.99 -1.07 -10.97
CA ALA A 214 -6.39 -1.38 -11.27
C ALA A 214 -6.83 -0.75 -12.59
N THR A 215 -6.53 0.54 -12.83
CA THR A 215 -6.86 1.18 -14.11
C THR A 215 -6.16 0.50 -15.28
N ARG A 216 -4.89 0.10 -15.11
CA ARG A 216 -4.20 -0.72 -16.11
C ARG A 216 -5.01 -1.97 -16.41
N TYR A 217 -5.28 -2.83 -15.42
CA TYR A 217 -6.01 -4.08 -15.66
C TYR A 217 -7.36 -3.85 -16.38
N LEU A 218 -8.09 -2.79 -16.01
CA LEU A 218 -9.36 -2.47 -16.66
C LEU A 218 -9.20 -2.04 -18.12
N ARG A 219 -8.10 -1.37 -18.45
CA ARG A 219 -7.74 -0.93 -19.81
C ARG A 219 -7.18 -2.05 -20.68
N ASP A 220 -6.67 -3.14 -20.09
CA ASP A 220 -6.10 -4.27 -20.85
C ASP A 220 -7.19 -4.99 -21.67
N PRO A 221 -7.11 -5.01 -23.01
CA PRO A 221 -8.11 -5.65 -23.87
C PRO A 221 -8.03 -7.18 -23.81
N HIS A 222 -6.90 -7.75 -23.38
CA HIS A 222 -6.71 -9.20 -23.27
C HIS A 222 -7.23 -9.77 -21.96
N LEU A 223 -7.49 -8.91 -20.96
CA LEU A 223 -8.02 -9.34 -19.68
C LEU A 223 -9.50 -9.75 -19.82
N PRO A 224 -9.90 -10.97 -19.41
CA PRO A 224 -11.29 -11.41 -19.49
C PRO A 224 -12.25 -10.47 -18.76
N SER A 225 -13.43 -10.24 -19.33
CA SER A 225 -14.47 -9.39 -18.73
C SER A 225 -14.88 -9.84 -17.32
N SER A 226 -14.82 -11.15 -17.03
CA SER A 226 -15.07 -11.71 -15.71
C SER A 226 -14.03 -11.26 -14.68
N GLU A 227 -12.76 -11.20 -15.06
CA GLU A 227 -11.68 -10.73 -14.18
C GLU A 227 -11.76 -9.21 -13.96
N LYS A 228 -12.15 -8.44 -14.99
CA LYS A 228 -12.45 -7.01 -14.82
C LYS A 228 -13.59 -6.78 -13.83
N GLN A 229 -14.66 -7.57 -13.93
CA GLN A 229 -15.78 -7.50 -12.99
C GLN A 229 -15.38 -7.93 -11.57
N LEU A 230 -14.56 -8.98 -11.43
CA LEU A 230 -14.00 -9.39 -10.15
C LEU A 230 -13.20 -8.26 -9.51
N LEU A 231 -12.26 -7.67 -10.27
CA LEU A 231 -11.43 -6.55 -9.84
C LEU A 231 -12.29 -5.37 -9.37
N LYS A 232 -13.26 -4.93 -10.18
CA LYS A 232 -14.19 -3.85 -9.81
C LYS A 232 -14.95 -4.15 -8.51
N ARG A 233 -15.53 -5.35 -8.40
CA ARG A 233 -16.37 -5.76 -7.27
C ARG A 233 -15.57 -5.86 -5.96
N GLU A 234 -14.49 -6.62 -5.96
CA GLU A 234 -13.68 -6.87 -4.76
C GLU A 234 -12.92 -5.61 -4.35
N LEU A 235 -12.25 -4.94 -5.29
CA LEU A 235 -11.50 -3.71 -4.96
C LEU A 235 -12.44 -2.58 -4.54
N GLY A 236 -13.59 -2.45 -5.20
CA GLY A 236 -14.62 -1.49 -4.82
C GLY A 236 -15.12 -1.74 -3.40
N THR A 237 -15.30 -3.00 -3.00
CA THR A 237 -15.72 -3.37 -1.63
C THR A 237 -14.64 -3.01 -0.61
N GLU A 238 -13.39 -3.41 -0.85
CA GLU A 238 -12.24 -3.15 0.02
C GLU A 238 -11.98 -1.65 0.21
N MET A 239 -12.01 -0.87 -0.88
CA MET A 239 -11.77 0.57 -0.83
C MET A 239 -12.92 1.33 -0.17
N ASN A 240 -14.18 0.92 -0.39
CA ASN A 240 -15.31 1.50 0.34
C ASN A 240 -15.20 1.23 1.85
N TYR A 241 -14.83 0.00 2.24
CA TYR A 241 -14.62 -0.34 3.64
C TYR A 241 -13.53 0.52 4.27
N PHE A 242 -12.37 0.65 3.61
CA PHE A 242 -11.29 1.54 4.03
C PHE A 242 -11.77 2.98 4.22
N LEU A 243 -12.48 3.56 3.23
CA LEU A 243 -12.96 4.93 3.30
C LEU A 243 -13.92 5.14 4.48
N MET A 244 -14.77 4.16 4.78
CA MET A 244 -15.65 4.21 5.96
C MET A 244 -14.85 4.23 7.26
N GLU A 245 -13.82 3.38 7.40
CA GLU A 245 -12.98 3.36 8.59
C GLU A 245 -12.14 4.64 8.75
N LEU A 246 -11.60 5.15 7.65
CA LEU A 246 -10.84 6.40 7.64
C LEU A 246 -11.74 7.60 8.02
N GLN A 247 -12.96 7.68 7.48
CA GLN A 247 -13.92 8.70 7.87
C GLN A 247 -14.27 8.62 9.37
N ARG A 248 -14.38 7.40 9.92
CA ARG A 248 -14.57 7.20 11.37
C ARG A 248 -13.40 7.74 12.18
N TYR A 249 -12.15 7.52 11.72
CA TYR A 249 -10.95 8.10 12.33
C TYR A 249 -10.97 9.63 12.27
N LEU A 250 -11.17 10.22 11.10
CA LEU A 250 -11.15 11.68 10.92
C LEU A 250 -12.24 12.41 11.72
N ARG A 251 -13.45 11.84 11.84
CA ARG A 251 -14.55 12.41 12.65
C ARG A 251 -14.25 12.40 14.15
N ARG A 252 -13.38 11.52 14.64
CA ARG A 252 -13.01 11.44 16.06
C ARG A 252 -11.93 12.45 16.44
N GLY A 253 -11.08 12.84 15.49
CA GLY A 253 -10.08 13.90 15.67
C GLY A 253 -10.65 15.32 15.67
N THR A 254 -11.89 15.53 15.19
CA THR A 254 -12.57 16.83 15.28
C THR A 254 -13.27 16.99 16.63
N PRO A 255 -12.99 18.03 17.43
CA PRO A 255 -13.77 18.30 18.64
C PRO A 255 -15.23 18.52 18.24
N SER A 256 -16.11 17.60 18.64
CA SER A 256 -17.56 17.86 18.59
C SER A 256 -17.85 19.00 19.56
N SER A 257 -18.02 20.22 19.04
CA SER A 257 -18.53 21.34 19.84
C SER A 257 -19.89 20.98 20.44
N PRO A 258 -20.08 21.05 21.77
CA PRO A 258 -21.36 20.76 22.38
C PRO A 258 -22.21 22.04 22.37
N SER A 259 -22.95 22.29 21.29
CA SER A 259 -24.09 23.21 21.32
C SER A 259 -24.94 23.12 20.06
N ALA A 260 -25.96 22.25 20.12
CA ALA A 260 -27.23 22.50 19.47
C ALA A 260 -28.33 21.65 20.15
N ALA A 261 -28.37 21.68 21.48
CA ALA A 261 -29.54 21.22 22.23
C ALA A 261 -30.39 22.44 22.56
N LYS A 262 -31.49 22.63 21.82
CA LYS A 262 -32.82 23.07 22.29
C LYS A 262 -33.69 23.52 21.10
N SER A 263 -34.64 22.69 20.70
CA SER A 263 -36.07 23.04 20.78
C SER A 263 -36.93 21.84 20.37
N PRO A 264 -37.93 21.42 21.18
CA PRO A 264 -38.92 20.44 20.77
C PRO A 264 -40.19 21.14 20.26
N ARG A 265 -40.73 20.72 19.12
CA ARG A 265 -42.17 20.78 18.86
C ARG A 265 -42.61 19.71 17.84
N PRO A 266 -43.83 19.14 17.99
CA PRO A 266 -44.23 17.92 17.29
C PRO A 266 -45.09 18.22 16.06
N ALA A 267 -45.00 17.37 15.03
CA ALA A 267 -46.09 17.14 14.08
C ALA A 267 -45.94 15.76 13.45
N LEU A 268 -47.05 15.00 13.48
CA LEU A 268 -47.22 13.72 12.81
C LEU A 268 -47.21 13.90 11.29
N SER A 269 -46.59 12.98 10.55
CA SER A 269 -47.28 12.22 9.48
C SER A 269 -46.43 11.08 8.93
N THR A 270 -47.15 10.02 8.59
CA THR A 270 -46.78 8.75 7.99
C THR A 270 -45.95 8.85 6.71
N THR A 271 -44.93 7.99 6.56
CA THR A 271 -44.65 7.17 5.36
C THR A 271 -43.44 6.25 5.58
N THR A 272 -43.56 5.05 5.02
CA THR A 272 -42.63 3.89 4.97
C THR A 272 -41.16 4.23 4.66
N PRO A 273 -40.16 3.55 5.28
CA PRO A 273 -38.77 3.68 4.85
C PRO A 273 -38.44 2.65 3.76
N MET A 274 -38.27 3.12 2.52
CA MET A 274 -37.51 2.40 1.51
C MET A 274 -36.02 2.47 1.86
N LEU A 275 -35.36 1.30 1.89
CA LEU A 275 -33.91 1.17 1.98
C LEU A 275 -33.26 1.71 0.70
N GLY A 276 -32.78 2.94 0.76
CA GLY A 276 -31.95 3.55 -0.27
C GLY A 276 -31.00 4.54 0.39
N ARG A 277 -29.98 4.03 1.09
CA ARG A 277 -29.04 4.89 1.82
C ARG A 277 -27.94 5.37 0.86
N SER A 278 -28.17 6.55 0.30
CA SER A 278 -27.16 7.35 -0.40
C SER A 278 -26.00 7.69 0.54
N LEU A 279 -24.77 7.39 0.12
CA LEU A 279 -23.51 7.72 0.79
C LEU A 279 -23.04 9.16 0.51
N SER A 280 -23.91 10.03 0.00
CA SER A 280 -23.60 11.41 -0.36
C SER A 280 -23.85 12.37 0.80
N GLN A 281 -23.02 12.36 1.85
CA GLN A 281 -22.79 13.53 2.73
C GLN A 281 -21.78 13.21 3.85
N SER A 282 -20.50 13.29 3.50
CA SER A 282 -19.43 13.54 4.47
C SER A 282 -18.35 14.35 3.79
N SER A 283 -18.53 15.67 3.77
CA SER A 283 -17.52 16.61 3.28
C SER A 283 -16.28 16.52 4.18
N PHE A 284 -15.14 16.14 3.63
CA PHE A 284 -13.87 16.35 4.31
C PHE A 284 -13.54 17.85 4.33
N ALA A 285 -13.23 18.39 5.52
CA ALA A 285 -12.66 19.72 5.65
C ALA A 285 -11.33 19.79 4.88
N SER A 286 -11.11 20.83 4.09
CA SER A 286 -10.02 20.92 3.10
C SER A 286 -8.63 21.05 3.74
N THR A 287 -7.99 19.92 3.99
CA THR A 287 -6.53 19.81 4.07
C THR A 287 -6.02 19.00 2.86
N PRO A 288 -4.77 19.17 2.39
CA PRO A 288 -4.25 18.42 1.24
C PRO A 288 -4.38 16.89 1.39
N GLU A 289 -4.19 16.38 2.61
CA GLU A 289 -4.40 14.96 2.96
C GLU A 289 -5.84 14.51 2.66
N THR A 290 -6.83 15.37 2.93
CA THR A 290 -8.23 15.05 2.62
C THR A 290 -8.57 15.13 1.13
N GLU A 291 -7.83 15.90 0.34
CA GLU A 291 -8.06 15.98 -1.10
C GLU A 291 -7.68 14.68 -1.80
N PHE A 292 -6.56 14.06 -1.38
CA PHE A 292 -6.19 12.75 -1.89
C PHE A 292 -7.26 11.69 -1.57
N PHE A 293 -7.82 11.69 -0.35
CA PHE A 293 -8.88 10.74 0.00
C PHE A 293 -10.22 11.02 -0.72
N LYS A 294 -10.53 12.29 -1.03
CA LYS A 294 -11.64 12.62 -1.93
C LYS A 294 -11.41 12.06 -3.32
N PHE A 295 -10.19 12.17 -3.85
CA PHE A 295 -9.83 11.58 -5.13
C PHE A 295 -9.98 10.06 -5.12
N VAL A 296 -9.53 9.38 -4.05
CA VAL A 296 -9.74 7.94 -3.86
C VAL A 296 -11.24 7.58 -3.85
N GLN A 297 -12.06 8.38 -3.18
CA GLN A 297 -13.52 8.20 -3.18
C GLN A 297 -14.11 8.35 -4.59
N GLU A 298 -13.67 9.35 -5.34
CA GLU A 298 -14.13 9.57 -6.71
C GLU A 298 -13.69 8.43 -7.64
N PHE A 299 -12.46 7.93 -7.48
CA PHE A 299 -11.98 6.75 -8.20
C PHE A 299 -12.89 5.53 -7.98
N VAL A 300 -13.29 5.27 -6.74
CA VAL A 300 -14.22 4.16 -6.43
C VAL A 300 -15.56 4.35 -7.13
N ILE A 301 -16.07 5.58 -7.21
CA ILE A 301 -17.36 5.88 -7.83
C ILE A 301 -17.30 5.79 -9.36
N GLN A 302 -16.26 6.35 -9.97
CA GLN A 302 -16.20 6.53 -11.43
C GLN A 302 -15.54 5.34 -12.15
N VAL A 303 -14.61 4.64 -11.49
CA VAL A 303 -13.81 3.58 -12.12
C VAL A 303 -14.26 2.19 -11.69
N LEU A 304 -14.57 2.00 -10.39
CA LEU A 304 -14.85 0.67 -9.82
C LEU A 304 -16.34 0.31 -9.75
N LYS A 305 -17.24 1.28 -9.86
CA LYS A 305 -18.67 1.01 -10.08
C LYS A 305 -19.00 0.89 -11.57
#